data_AF-A0A7V9T9G5-F1
#
_entry.id   AF-A0A7V9T9G5-F1
#
_cell.length_a   1.000
_cell.length_b   1.000
_cell.length_c   1.000
_cell.angle_alpha   90.00
_cell.angle_beta   90.00
_cell.angle_gamma   90.00
#
_symmetry.space_group_name_H-M   'P 1'
#
loop_
_entity.id
_entity.type
_entity.pdbx_description
1 polymer ?
#
loop_
_entity_poly.entity_id
_entity_poly.type
_entity_poly.pdbx_seq_one_letter_code
_entity_poly.pdbx_strand_id
1 'polypeptide(L)' 'MAALAGLDLVAHGGTPGVIVEALLALTVTAFFVAVWLRERSARRGPSDELRDEDERE' A
#
# COMPACT_ATOMS: atom_id res chain seq x y z
N MET A 1 -24.74 14.58 -28.64
CA MET A 1 -23.89 14.70 -27.43
C MET A 1 -24.09 13.56 -26.42
N ALA A 2 -25.29 13.01 -26.21
CA ALA A 2 -25.51 11.93 -25.24
C ALA A 2 -24.85 10.57 -25.59
N ALA A 3 -24.73 10.24 -26.87
CA ALA A 3 -24.13 8.97 -27.30
C ALA A 3 -22.61 8.86 -27.04
N LEU A 4 -21.90 9.99 -26.98
CA LEU A 4 -20.46 10.03 -26.73
C LEU A 4 -20.15 9.80 -25.24
N ALA A 5 -21.00 10.28 -24.33
CA ALA A 5 -20.83 10.09 -22.89
C ALA A 5 -20.97 8.61 -22.46
N GLY A 6 -21.77 7.81 -23.18
CA GLY A 6 -21.92 6.39 -22.92
C GLY A 6 -20.70 5.55 -23.34
N LEU A 7 -19.96 5.99 -24.35
CA LEU A 7 -18.77 5.27 -24.85
C LEU A 7 -17.57 5.43 -23.90
N ASP A 8 -17.42 6.61 -23.29
CA ASP A 8 -16.35 6.90 -22.33
C ASP A 8 -16.50 6.08 -21.04
N LEU A 9 -17.75 5.89 -20.60
CA LEU A 9 -18.10 5.06 -19.44
C LEU A 9 -17.83 3.56 -19.68
N VAL A 10 -18.03 3.09 -20.91
CA VAL A 10 -17.75 1.69 -21.30
C VAL A 10 -16.24 1.46 -21.46
N ALA A 11 -15.49 2.44 -21.97
CA ALA A 11 -14.03 2.34 -22.11
C ALA A 11 -13.28 2.23 -20.77
N HIS A 12 -13.81 2.85 -19.71
CA HIS A 12 -13.25 2.78 -18.35
C HIS A 12 -13.87 1.65 -17.50
N GLY A 13 -14.67 0.76 -18.11
CA GLY A 13 -15.34 -0.33 -17.41
C GLY A 13 -16.41 0.11 -16.40
N GLY A 14 -16.81 1.39 -16.39
CA GLY A 14 -17.78 1.97 -15.47
C GLY A 14 -17.43 1.75 -13.99
N THR A 15 -18.46 1.71 -13.13
CA THR A 15 -18.31 1.43 -11.69
C THR A 15 -17.48 0.17 -11.37
N PRO A 16 -17.64 -0.98 -12.06
CA PRO A 16 -16.79 -2.14 -11.78
C PRO A 16 -15.33 -1.92 -12.16
N GLY A 17 -15.03 -1.13 -13.20
CA GLY A 17 -13.67 -0.72 -13.54
C GLY A 17 -12.99 0.05 -12.40
N VAL A 18 -13.67 1.05 -11.84
CA VAL A 18 -13.17 1.84 -10.71
C VAL A 18 -12.94 0.97 -9.46
N ILE A 19 -13.81 0.00 -9.20
CA ILE A 19 -13.63 -0.93 -8.08
C ILE A 19 -12.34 -1.74 -8.26
N VAL A 20 -12.11 -2.28 -9.46
CA VAL A 20 -10.90 -3.06 -9.76
C VAL A 20 -9.64 -2.18 -9.65
N GLU A 21 -9.67 -0.96 -10.18
CA GLU A 21 -8.56 -0.02 -10.07
C GLU A 21 -8.24 0.35 -8.63
N ALA A 22 -9.26 0.64 -7.82
CA ALA A 22 -9.09 0.93 -6.40
C ALA A 22 -8.50 -0.25 -5.64
N LEU A 23 -8.97 -1.48 -5.91
CA LEU A 23 -8.42 -2.69 -5.31
C LEU A 23 -6.96 -2.92 -5.73
N LEU A 24 -6.62 -2.71 -7.01
CA LEU A 24 -5.25 -2.80 -7.49
C LEU A 24 -4.35 -1.77 -6.82
N ALA A 25 -4.78 -0.51 -6.78
CA ALA A 25 -4.04 0.57 -6.13
C ALA A 25 -3.80 0.26 -4.64
N LEU A 26 -4.85 -0.13 -3.91
CA LEU A 26 -4.74 -0.49 -2.49
C LEU A 26 -3.80 -1.68 -2.26
N THR A 27 -3.87 -2.70 -3.12
CA THR A 27 -3.01 -3.89 -3.01
C THR A 27 -1.54 -3.54 -3.26
N VAL A 28 -1.25 -2.73 -4.27
CA VAL A 28 0.10 -2.24 -4.57
C VAL A 28 0.62 -1.37 -3.43
N THR A 29 -0.18 -0.43 -2.94
CA THR A 29 0.19 0.42 -1.79
C THR A 29 0.46 -0.42 -0.54
N ALA A 30 -0.42 -1.37 -0.21
CA ALA A 30 -0.25 -2.25 0.94
C ALA A 30 1.02 -3.11 0.82
N PHE A 31 1.34 -3.60 -0.38
CA PHE A 31 2.57 -4.33 -0.65
C PHE A 31 3.82 -3.47 -0.37
N PHE A 32 3.87 -2.25 -0.89
CA PHE A 32 4.98 -1.34 -0.61
C PHE A 32 5.10 -0.98 0.87
N VAL A 33 3.99 -0.71 1.54
CA VAL A 33 3.96 -0.43 2.99
C VAL A 33 4.49 -1.64 3.78
N ALA A 34 4.08 -2.85 3.40
CA ALA A 34 4.56 -4.08 4.06
C ALA A 34 6.07 -4.27 3.87
N VAL A 35 6.59 -4.04 2.66
CA VAL A 35 8.03 -4.10 2.38
C VAL A 35 8.78 -3.03 3.18
N TRP A 36 8.28 -1.79 3.21
CA TRP A 36 8.89 -0.70 3.96
C TRP A 36 8.92 -0.99 5.47
N LEU A 37 7.83 -1.49 6.04
CA LEU A 37 7.77 -1.89 7.45
C LEU A 37 8.73 -3.04 7.75
N ARG A 38 8.82 -4.04 6.86
CA ARG A 38 9.75 -5.16 7.00
C ARG A 38 11.20 -4.67 7.02
N GLU A 39 11.57 -3.81 6.08
CA GLU A 39 12.92 -3.24 6.04
C GLU A 39 13.21 -2.37 7.26
N ARG A 40 12.23 -1.56 7.69
CA ARG A 40 12.35 -0.74 8.90
C ARG A 40 12.54 -1.59 10.14
N SER A 41 11.79 -2.68 10.27
CA SER A 41 11.93 -3.62 11.38
C SER A 41 13.28 -4.34 11.35
N ALA A 42 13.77 -4.74 10.17
CA ALA A 42 15.07 -5.38 10.03
C ALA A 42 16.24 -4.42 10.36
N ARG A 43 16.07 -3.12 10.11
CA ARG A 43 17.06 -2.09 10.47
C ARG A 43 17.02 -1.73 11.97
N ARG A 44 15.88 -1.92 12.63
CA ARG A 44 15.79 -1.95 14.10
C ARG A 44 16.19 -3.35 14.57
N GLY A 45 17.45 -3.70 14.33
CA GLY A 45 18.01 -4.93 14.88
C GLY A 45 18.09 -4.89 16.42
N PRO A 46 18.43 -6.01 17.09
CA PRO A 46 18.44 -6.19 18.55
C PRO A 46 19.28 -5.18 19.37
N SER A 47 19.95 -4.24 18.70
CA SER A 47 20.80 -3.23 19.32
C SER A 47 20.05 -2.20 20.17
N ASP A 48 18.72 -2.08 20.04
CA ASP A 48 17.91 -1.27 20.97
C ASP A 48 17.58 -2.03 22.26
N GLU A 49 17.58 -3.36 22.25
CA GLU A 49 17.28 -4.19 23.43
C GLU A 49 18.50 -4.30 24.36
N LEU A 50 19.71 -4.29 23.81
CA LEU A 50 20.97 -4.36 24.59
C LEU A 50 21.35 -3.04 25.27
N ARG A 51 20.82 -1.89 24.84
CA ARG A 51 21.14 -0.58 25.46
C ARG A 51 20.34 -0.32 26.73
N ASP A 52 19.15 -0.90 26.84
CA ASP A 52 18.29 -0.73 28.02
C ASP A 52 18.69 -1.63 29.20
N GLU A 53 19.49 -2.68 28.97
CA GLU A 53 20.01 -3.57 30.03
C GLU A 53 21.31 -3.03 30.65
N ASP A 54 22.20 -2.44 29.86
CA ASP A 54 23.49 -1.87 30.32
C ASP A 54 23.32 -0.57 31.14
N GLU A 55 22.18 0.13 31.01
CA GLU A 55 21.85 1.32 31.82
C GLU A 55 21.20 0.97 33.19
N ARG A 56 20.91 -0.32 33.45
CA ARG A 56 20.28 -0.78 34.70
C ARG A 56 21.21 -1.56 35.64
N GLU A 57 22.45 -1.83 35.23
CA GLU A 57 23.54 -2.33 36.08
C GLU A 57 24.39 -1.18 36.65
#